data_AF-A0A1A8UBG2-F1
#
_entry.id   AF-A0A1A8UBG2-F1
#
_cell.length_a   1.000
_cell.length_b   1.000
_cell.length_c   1.000
_cell.angle_alpha   90.00
_cell.angle_beta   90.00
_cell.angle_gamma   90.00
#
_symmetry.space_group_name_H-M   'P 1'
#
loop_
_entity.id
_entity.type
_entity.pdbx_description
1 polymer ?
#
loop_
_entity_poly.entity_id
_entity_poly.type
_entity_poly.pdbx_seq_one_letter_code
_entity_poly.pdbx_strand_id
1 'polypeptide(L)'
;TSEGEYLPLDNADINVGFDTGTDRIFLVSPVTIVHEINEESPFFEMDKKTLEHDAELEVVVILEGMVEATAMTTQCRSSYLASEILWGHRFEPVLFEKKGGYQVDYSFFHRTYEIPNTPLCSAKDLAEQKYIESSRSSFCYENEVALQLVSPEDEPDQACPSQLTRRLSLAEHLHCN
;
A
#
# COMPACT_ATOMS: atom_id res chain seq x y z
N THR A 1 24.77 -2.84 -11.65
CA THR A 1 23.72 -2.69 -12.67
C THR A 1 23.57 -3.98 -13.46
N SER A 2 22.55 -4.11 -14.32
CA SER A 2 22.33 -5.28 -15.20
C SER A 2 23.53 -5.60 -16.11
N GLU A 3 24.37 -4.62 -16.36
CA GLU A 3 25.56 -4.68 -17.21
C GLU A 3 26.83 -5.05 -16.42
N GLY A 4 26.72 -5.27 -15.10
CA GLY A 4 27.83 -5.62 -14.22
C GLY A 4 28.62 -4.43 -13.68
N GLU A 5 28.14 -3.19 -13.86
CA GLU A 5 28.75 -2.02 -13.23
C GLU A 5 28.50 -2.04 -11.71
N TYR A 6 29.54 -1.77 -10.94
CA TYR A 6 29.45 -1.59 -9.49
C TYR A 6 29.26 -0.11 -9.18
N LEU A 7 28.10 0.24 -8.62
CA LEU A 7 27.82 1.56 -8.07
C LEU A 7 28.05 1.50 -6.56
N PRO A 8 29.06 2.22 -6.00
CA PRO A 8 29.33 2.19 -4.57
C PRO A 8 28.17 2.70 -3.71
N LEU A 9 27.39 3.64 -4.25
CA LEU A 9 26.17 4.18 -3.67
C LEU A 9 25.20 4.43 -4.82
N ASP A 10 24.13 3.64 -4.86
CA ASP A 10 23.04 3.85 -5.78
C ASP A 10 21.99 4.76 -5.13
N ASN A 11 21.63 5.85 -5.81
CA ASN A 11 20.69 6.83 -5.28
C ASN A 11 19.39 6.74 -6.07
N ALA A 12 18.31 6.38 -5.40
CA ALA A 12 16.96 6.41 -5.95
C ALA A 12 16.18 7.60 -5.37
N ASP A 13 15.44 8.31 -6.24
CA ASP A 13 14.56 9.39 -5.80
C ASP A 13 13.31 8.83 -5.11
N ILE A 14 12.82 9.55 -4.09
CA ILE A 14 11.61 9.22 -3.36
C ILE A 14 10.60 10.33 -3.61
N ASN A 15 9.59 10.04 -4.44
CA ASN A 15 8.61 11.03 -4.84
C ASN A 15 7.73 11.47 -3.64
N VAL A 16 7.85 12.74 -3.25
CA VAL A 16 7.03 13.39 -2.21
C VAL A 16 5.99 14.36 -2.79
N GLY A 17 5.68 14.18 -4.08
CA GLY A 17 4.69 14.94 -4.83
C GLY A 17 5.25 16.06 -5.71
N PHE A 18 6.48 15.88 -6.23
CA PHE A 18 7.10 16.83 -7.17
C PHE A 18 6.21 17.05 -8.41
N ASP A 19 5.62 15.99 -8.96
CA ASP A 19 4.80 16.05 -10.17
C ASP A 19 3.53 16.88 -10.01
N THR A 20 2.97 16.90 -8.80
CA THR A 20 1.77 17.68 -8.46
C THR A 20 2.11 19.01 -7.78
N GLY A 21 3.39 19.23 -7.46
CA GLY A 21 3.90 20.40 -6.78
C GLY A 21 3.53 20.48 -5.29
N THR A 22 3.15 19.36 -4.65
CA THR A 22 2.83 19.27 -3.22
C THR A 22 4.06 19.09 -2.33
N ASP A 23 5.23 18.87 -2.93
CA ASP A 23 6.55 18.95 -2.29
C ASP A 23 6.83 20.35 -1.71
N ARG A 24 6.19 21.39 -2.28
CA ARG A 24 6.27 22.77 -1.81
C ARG A 24 5.30 22.99 -0.66
N ILE A 25 5.83 23.00 0.56
CA ILE A 25 5.04 23.15 1.78
C ILE A 25 5.06 24.58 2.32
N PHE A 26 3.98 24.97 3.00
CA PHE A 26 3.93 26.17 3.83
C PHE A 26 4.15 25.79 5.30
N LEU A 27 5.38 25.95 5.78
CA LEU A 27 5.82 25.40 7.06
C LEU A 27 5.60 26.40 8.22
N VAL A 28 4.39 26.39 8.80
CA VAL A 28 4.04 27.18 10.01
C VAL A 28 4.01 26.33 11.27
N SER A 29 3.49 25.11 11.18
CA SER A 29 3.54 24.08 12.20
C SER A 29 4.26 22.85 11.65
N PRO A 30 4.65 21.86 12.47
CA PRO A 30 5.13 20.58 11.96
C PRO A 30 4.21 19.99 10.90
N VAL A 31 4.81 19.55 9.78
CA VAL A 31 4.12 18.91 8.66
C VAL A 31 4.69 17.50 8.50
N THR A 32 3.81 16.52 8.31
CA THR A 32 4.21 15.17 7.94
C THR A 32 4.37 15.10 6.43
N ILE A 33 5.59 14.84 5.98
CA ILE A 33 5.88 14.56 4.57
C ILE A 33 5.46 13.13 4.26
N VAL A 34 4.78 12.92 3.13
CA VAL A 34 4.25 11.63 2.73
C VAL A 34 4.86 11.24 1.40
N HIS A 35 5.44 10.05 1.37
CA HIS A 35 5.75 9.33 0.15
C HIS A 35 4.72 8.21 -0.01
N GLU A 36 4.01 8.21 -1.14
CA GLU A 36 3.10 7.11 -1.48
C GLU A 36 3.92 5.96 -2.09
N ILE A 37 3.84 4.78 -1.46
CA ILE A 37 4.48 3.57 -1.98
C ILE A 37 3.59 2.98 -3.07
N ASN A 38 3.82 3.39 -4.31
CA ASN A 38 3.17 2.91 -5.52
C ASN A 38 4.14 2.08 -6.40
N GLU A 39 3.74 1.69 -7.61
CA GLU A 39 4.54 0.86 -8.53
C GLU A 39 5.88 1.50 -8.95
N GLU A 40 5.99 2.83 -8.87
CA GLU A 40 7.20 3.59 -9.20
C GLU A 40 8.13 3.79 -7.98
N SER A 41 7.65 3.45 -6.79
CA SER A 41 8.42 3.59 -5.55
C SER A 41 9.56 2.58 -5.46
N PRO A 42 10.76 2.98 -5.00
CA PRO A 42 11.83 2.02 -4.70
C PRO A 42 11.45 1.04 -3.58
N PHE A 43 10.41 1.34 -2.80
CA PHE A 43 9.92 0.51 -1.70
C PHE A 43 8.75 -0.38 -2.09
N PHE A 44 8.35 -0.43 -3.37
CA PHE A 44 7.12 -1.10 -3.79
C PHE A 44 7.07 -2.59 -3.42
N GLU A 45 8.19 -3.28 -3.56
CA GLU A 45 8.34 -4.71 -3.24
C GLU A 45 8.85 -4.95 -1.81
N MET A 46 9.09 -3.89 -1.03
CA MET A 46 9.66 -3.99 0.30
C MET A 46 8.58 -4.35 1.34
N ASP A 47 8.75 -5.48 2.01
CA ASP A 47 7.93 -5.89 3.14
C ASP A 47 8.58 -5.52 4.50
N LYS A 48 7.85 -5.71 5.60
CA LYS A 48 8.35 -5.35 6.94
C LYS A 48 9.67 -6.06 7.28
N LYS A 49 9.79 -7.35 6.93
CA LYS A 49 10.96 -8.16 7.30
C LYS A 49 12.19 -7.74 6.50
N THR A 50 12.00 -7.45 5.22
CA THR A 50 13.03 -6.97 4.32
C THR A 50 13.57 -5.63 4.82
N LEU A 51 12.69 -4.70 5.18
CA LEU A 51 13.08 -3.44 5.80
C LEU A 51 13.91 -3.64 7.09
N GLU A 52 13.48 -4.53 7.99
CA GLU A 52 14.19 -4.79 9.26
C GLU A 52 15.60 -5.41 9.06
N HIS A 53 15.84 -6.07 7.93
CA HIS A 53 17.09 -6.76 7.63
C HIS A 53 18.01 -6.03 6.64
N ASP A 54 17.53 -4.95 6.03
CA ASP A 54 18.30 -4.17 5.07
C ASP A 54 19.26 -3.21 5.80
N ALA A 55 20.51 -3.61 5.95
CA ALA A 55 21.54 -2.81 6.62
C ALA A 55 22.15 -1.73 5.69
N GLU A 56 21.87 -1.77 4.39
CA GLU A 56 22.46 -0.89 3.39
C GLU A 56 21.53 0.28 3.04
N LEU A 57 20.24 0.19 3.41
CA LEU A 57 19.26 1.24 3.21
C LEU A 57 19.48 2.46 4.14
N GLU A 58 19.62 3.63 3.51
CA GLU A 58 19.57 4.94 4.16
C GLU A 58 18.65 5.88 3.36
N VAL A 59 17.66 6.46 4.04
CA VAL A 59 16.75 7.46 3.47
C VAL A 59 17.23 8.85 3.86
N VAL A 60 17.81 9.57 2.89
CA VAL A 60 18.25 10.96 3.09
C VAL A 60 17.08 11.91 2.84
N VAL A 61 16.79 12.77 3.81
CA VAL A 61 15.75 13.81 3.70
C VAL A 61 16.36 15.19 3.62
N ILE A 62 15.82 16.02 2.73
CA ILE A 62 16.32 17.36 2.46
C ILE A 62 15.15 18.34 2.53
N LEU A 63 15.31 19.41 3.32
CA LEU A 63 14.40 20.54 3.35
C LEU A 63 15.15 21.78 2.88
N GLU A 64 14.70 22.35 1.78
CA GLU A 64 15.22 23.60 1.24
C GLU A 64 14.21 24.74 1.46
N GLY A 65 14.72 25.92 1.77
CA GLY A 65 13.89 27.09 1.97
C GLY A 65 14.70 28.38 2.02
N MET A 66 14.00 29.51 2.02
CA MET A 66 14.61 30.83 2.13
C MET A 66 14.36 31.38 3.53
N VAL A 67 15.42 31.88 4.17
CA VAL A 67 15.28 32.56 5.46
C VAL A 67 14.77 33.98 5.20
N GLU A 68 13.59 34.30 5.71
CA GLU A 68 12.86 35.56 5.45
C GLU A 68 13.74 36.81 5.69
N ALA A 69 14.48 36.82 6.80
CA ALA A 69 15.28 37.98 7.19
C ALA A 69 16.50 38.25 6.30
N THR A 70 17.04 37.23 5.62
CA THR A 70 18.32 37.34 4.87
C THR A 70 18.17 37.10 3.38
N ALA A 71 17.02 36.59 2.93
CA ALA A 71 16.78 36.11 1.57
C ALA A 71 17.82 35.06 1.11
N MET A 72 18.51 34.40 2.05
CA MET A 72 19.47 33.35 1.75
C MET A 72 18.75 32.00 1.69
N THR A 73 19.11 31.19 0.69
CA THR A 73 18.70 29.79 0.62
C THR A 73 19.42 28.99 1.69
N THR A 74 18.66 28.17 2.41
CA THR A 74 19.12 27.27 3.46
C THR A 74 18.66 25.86 3.13
N GLN A 75 19.54 24.90 3.35
CA GLN A 75 19.26 23.47 3.19
C GLN A 75 19.50 22.77 4.53
N CYS A 76 18.46 22.15 5.05
CA CYS A 76 18.53 21.23 6.18
C CYS A 76 18.55 19.80 5.65
N ARG A 77 19.41 18.96 6.21
CA ARG A 77 19.55 17.55 5.81
C ARG A 77 19.50 16.68 7.06
N SER A 78 18.86 15.52 6.92
CA SER A 78 18.88 14.45 7.91
C SER A 78 18.79 13.12 7.16
N SER A 79 18.94 12.00 7.86
CA SER A 79 18.76 10.68 7.26
C SER A 79 18.16 9.70 8.27
N TYR A 80 17.56 8.64 7.73
CA TYR A 80 16.98 7.53 8.47
C TYR A 80 17.56 6.22 7.94
N LEU A 81 18.18 5.44 8.81
CA LEU A 81 18.55 4.06 8.53
C LEU A 81 17.30 3.17 8.52
N ALA A 82 17.38 2.00 7.90
CA ALA A 82 16.28 1.03 7.91
C ALA A 82 15.75 0.72 9.33
N SER A 83 16.66 0.60 10.31
CA SER A 83 16.33 0.36 11.72
C SER A 83 15.61 1.53 12.41
N GLU A 84 15.64 2.74 11.84
CA GLU A 84 14.99 3.93 12.36
C GLU A 84 13.59 4.14 11.76
N ILE A 85 13.25 3.38 10.71
CA ILE A 85 11.94 3.41 10.06
C ILE A 85 10.98 2.50 10.83
N LEU A 86 10.01 3.11 11.51
CA LEU A 86 9.05 2.40 12.36
C LEU A 86 7.85 1.90 11.55
N TRP A 87 7.88 0.63 11.14
CA TRP A 87 6.76 0.01 10.41
C TRP A 87 5.50 -0.09 11.27
N GLY A 88 4.38 0.42 10.75
CA GLY A 88 3.10 0.40 11.45
C GLY A 88 3.00 1.39 12.60
N HIS A 89 3.71 2.51 12.52
CA HIS A 89 3.59 3.63 13.45
C HIS A 89 2.94 4.86 12.81
N ARG A 90 2.41 5.74 13.66
CA ARG A 90 1.97 7.09 13.28
C ARG A 90 2.50 8.11 14.28
N PHE A 91 2.81 9.31 13.81
CA PHE A 91 3.17 10.44 14.67
C PHE A 91 1.98 10.87 15.54
N GLU A 92 2.27 11.22 16.80
CA GLU A 92 1.27 11.86 17.65
C GLU A 92 0.91 13.26 17.12
N PRO A 93 -0.37 13.67 17.17
CA PRO A 93 -0.77 15.03 16.81
C PRO A 93 -0.07 16.05 17.71
N VAL A 94 0.51 17.09 17.11
CA VAL A 94 1.20 18.17 17.84
C VAL A 94 0.40 19.46 17.89
N LEU A 95 -0.60 19.62 17.01
CA LEU A 95 -1.38 20.85 16.86
C LEU A 95 -2.73 20.70 17.57
N PHE A 96 -2.99 21.57 18.53
CA PHE A 96 -4.21 21.56 19.33
C PHE A 96 -4.91 22.91 19.28
N GLU A 97 -6.22 22.89 19.12
CA GLU A 97 -7.03 24.11 19.25
C GLU A 97 -7.20 24.46 20.73
N LYS A 98 -6.95 25.72 21.09
CA LYS A 98 -7.25 26.28 22.42
C LYS A 98 -7.98 27.60 22.23
N LYS A 99 -8.91 27.93 23.15
CA LYS A 99 -9.81 29.10 23.08
C LYS A 99 -9.16 30.34 22.42
N GLY A 100 -9.40 30.55 21.13
CA GLY A 100 -8.92 31.70 20.35
C GLY A 100 -7.66 31.49 19.49
N GLY A 101 -7.12 30.28 19.36
CA GLY A 101 -5.98 30.00 18.49
C GLY A 101 -5.52 28.54 18.47
N TYR A 102 -4.40 28.29 17.80
CA TYR A 102 -3.75 27.00 17.75
C TYR A 102 -2.48 27.01 18.58
N GLN A 103 -2.24 25.94 19.33
CA GLN A 103 -1.01 25.70 20.06
C GLN A 103 -0.32 24.45 19.52
N VAL A 104 0.98 24.58 19.25
CA VAL A 104 1.85 23.45 18.93
C VAL A 104 2.54 22.98 20.21
N ASP A 105 2.44 21.69 20.51
CA ASP A 105 3.20 21.04 21.59
C ASP A 105 4.32 20.19 21.00
N TYR A 106 5.54 20.74 21.01
CA TYR A 106 6.73 20.07 20.47
C TYR A 106 7.21 18.89 21.31
N SER A 107 6.68 18.68 22.52
CA SER A 107 7.01 17.48 23.31
C SER A 107 6.50 16.19 22.67
N PHE A 108 5.51 16.30 21.77
CA PHE A 108 4.95 15.21 20.97
C PHE A 108 5.61 15.06 19.59
N PHE A 109 6.52 15.96 19.19
CA PHE A 109 7.05 16.02 17.82
C PHE A 109 7.71 14.71 17.35
N HIS A 110 8.49 14.07 18.23
CA HIS A 110 9.14 12.80 17.93
C HIS A 110 8.34 11.58 18.39
N ARG A 111 7.18 11.77 19.02
CA ARG A 111 6.40 10.66 19.60
C ARG A 111 5.61 9.98 18.51
N THR A 112 5.56 8.66 18.60
CA THR A 112 4.77 7.81 17.71
C THR A 112 3.97 6.80 18.52
N TYR A 113 2.91 6.27 17.92
CA TYR A 113 2.11 5.19 18.47
C TYR A 113 1.92 4.08 17.43
N GLU A 114 1.82 2.85 17.92
CA GLU A 114 1.66 1.65 17.10
C GLU A 114 0.25 1.54 16.51
N ILE A 115 0.19 0.99 15.29
CA ILE A 115 -1.03 0.66 14.55
C ILE A 115 -1.02 -0.86 14.32
N PRO A 116 -1.69 -1.65 15.18
CA PRO A 116 -1.63 -3.11 15.14
C PRO A 116 -2.12 -3.75 13.84
N ASN A 117 -3.03 -3.08 13.13
CA ASN A 117 -3.65 -3.60 11.91
C ASN A 117 -2.93 -3.17 10.63
N THR A 118 -1.68 -2.72 10.74
CA THR A 118 -0.87 -2.38 9.56
C THR A 118 -0.47 -3.67 8.84
N PRO A 119 -0.74 -3.81 7.54
CA PRO A 119 -0.26 -4.97 6.78
C PRO A 119 1.26 -5.13 6.88
N LEU A 120 1.73 -6.37 6.88
CA LEU A 120 3.17 -6.68 7.02
C LEU A 120 3.84 -7.01 5.67
N CYS A 121 3.04 -7.23 4.64
CA CYS A 121 3.49 -7.50 3.28
C CYS A 121 3.82 -6.20 2.53
N SER A 122 4.44 -6.34 1.36
CA SER A 122 4.80 -5.21 0.51
C SER A 122 3.57 -4.52 -0.11
N ALA A 123 3.78 -3.32 -0.65
CA ALA A 123 2.73 -2.61 -1.39
C ALA A 123 2.30 -3.40 -2.64
N LYS A 124 3.25 -4.08 -3.30
CA LYS A 124 2.99 -4.99 -4.41
C LYS A 124 2.04 -6.12 -4.04
N ASP A 125 2.35 -6.85 -2.95
CA ASP A 125 1.49 -7.95 -2.50
C ASP A 125 0.07 -7.47 -2.16
N LEU A 126 -0.04 -6.28 -1.56
CA LEU A 126 -1.34 -5.66 -1.27
C LEU A 126 -2.12 -5.30 -2.54
N ALA A 127 -1.46 -4.80 -3.57
CA ALA A 127 -2.08 -4.47 -4.84
C ALA A 127 -2.60 -5.74 -5.54
N GLU A 128 -1.79 -6.81 -5.56
CA GLU A 128 -2.16 -8.11 -6.13
C GLU A 128 -3.35 -8.76 -5.41
N GLN A 129 -3.36 -8.72 -4.07
CA GLN A 129 -4.48 -9.24 -3.27
C GLN A 129 -5.79 -8.50 -3.57
N LYS A 130 -5.75 -7.16 -3.62
CA LYS A 130 -6.92 -6.35 -3.98
C LYS A 130 -7.43 -6.66 -5.39
N TYR A 131 -6.53 -6.89 -6.34
CA TYR A 131 -6.90 -7.27 -7.70
C TYR A 131 -7.61 -8.63 -7.75
N ILE A 132 -7.10 -9.62 -6.99
CA ILE A 132 -7.73 -10.95 -6.89
C ILE A 132 -9.11 -10.86 -6.24
N GLU A 133 -9.25 -10.11 -5.14
CA GLU A 133 -10.55 -9.93 -4.46
C GLU A 133 -11.57 -9.24 -5.36
N SER A 134 -11.16 -8.19 -6.06
CA SER A 134 -11.98 -7.49 -7.05
C SER A 134 -12.42 -8.45 -8.17
N SER A 135 -11.48 -9.21 -8.74
CA SER A 135 -11.75 -10.18 -9.82
C SER A 135 -12.69 -11.30 -9.37
N ARG A 136 -12.54 -11.81 -8.15
CA ARG A 136 -13.44 -12.82 -7.57
C ARG A 136 -14.85 -12.28 -7.38
N SER A 137 -14.98 -11.03 -6.92
CA SER A 137 -16.28 -10.37 -6.80
C SER A 137 -16.94 -10.19 -8.18
N SER A 138 -16.17 -9.83 -9.21
CA SER A 138 -16.66 -9.67 -10.58
C SER A 138 -17.12 -11.00 -11.21
N PHE A 139 -16.38 -12.09 -10.99
CA PHE A 139 -16.75 -13.41 -11.53
C PHE A 139 -18.01 -13.99 -10.88
N CYS A 140 -18.30 -13.64 -9.62
CA CYS A 140 -19.57 -14.00 -8.97
C CYS A 140 -20.75 -13.27 -9.61
N TYR A 141 -20.61 -12.00 -9.96
CA TYR A 141 -21.66 -11.25 -10.67
C TYR A 141 -21.90 -11.78 -12.09
N GLU A 142 -20.86 -12.11 -12.85
CA GLU A 142 -21.04 -12.62 -14.21
C GLU A 142 -21.76 -13.98 -14.25
N ASN A 143 -21.46 -14.88 -13.30
CA ASN A 143 -22.17 -16.16 -13.21
C ASN A 143 -23.63 -16.01 -12.74
N GLU A 144 -23.91 -15.06 -11.85
CA GLU A 144 -25.29 -14.76 -11.42
C GLU A 144 -26.13 -14.14 -12.54
N VAL A 145 -25.54 -13.30 -13.40
CA VAL A 145 -26.22 -12.75 -14.59
C VAL A 145 -26.41 -13.82 -15.68
N ALA A 146 -25.44 -14.72 -15.86
CA ALA A 146 -25.57 -15.85 -16.79
C ALA A 146 -26.72 -16.81 -16.41
N LEU A 147 -26.99 -16.98 -15.12
CA LEU A 147 -28.13 -17.77 -14.62
C LEU A 147 -29.48 -17.07 -14.76
N GLN A 148 -29.52 -15.74 -14.81
CA GLN A 148 -30.76 -14.96 -15.01
C GLN A 148 -31.20 -14.88 -16.48
N LEU A 149 -30.32 -15.17 -17.44
CA LEU A 149 -30.65 -15.22 -18.87
C LEU A 149 -31.20 -16.58 -19.33
N VAL A 150 -31.23 -17.59 -18.45
CA VAL A 150 -31.90 -18.86 -18.72
C VAL A 150 -33.34 -18.78 -18.20
N SER A 151 -34.20 -18.14 -18.99
CA SER A 151 -35.66 -18.16 -18.76
C SER A 151 -36.24 -19.52 -19.13
N PRO A 152 -37.15 -20.12 -18.33
CA PRO A 152 -37.63 -21.48 -18.54
C PRO A 152 -39.00 -21.52 -19.20
N GLU A 153 -39.17 -21.17 -20.48
CA GLU A 153 -40.42 -21.46 -21.22
C GLU A 153 -40.14 -21.74 -22.70
N ASP A 154 -40.07 -23.03 -23.06
CA ASP A 154 -40.82 -23.64 -24.18
C ASP A 154 -40.53 -25.17 -24.25
N GLU A 155 -41.57 -25.96 -24.01
CA GLU A 155 -41.64 -27.44 -23.92
C GLU A 155 -41.95 -28.07 -25.32
N PRO A 156 -41.92 -29.41 -25.51
CA PRO A 156 -40.94 -30.14 -26.33
C PRO A 156 -41.47 -30.62 -27.70
N ASP A 157 -40.58 -31.09 -28.58
CA ASP A 157 -40.95 -32.09 -29.59
C ASP A 157 -39.81 -33.08 -29.91
N GLN A 158 -40.24 -34.31 -30.21
CA GLN A 158 -39.49 -35.57 -30.28
C GLN A 158 -38.26 -35.64 -31.21
N ALA A 159 -37.16 -36.22 -30.73
CA ALA A 159 -36.52 -37.44 -31.28
C ALA A 159 -35.21 -37.82 -30.54
N CYS A 160 -35.12 -39.08 -30.09
CA CYS A 160 -33.90 -39.78 -29.63
C CYS A 160 -33.06 -40.33 -30.82
N PRO A 161 -31.90 -41.04 -30.64
CA PRO A 161 -30.94 -41.14 -29.51
C PRO A 161 -29.44 -41.06 -29.92
N SER A 162 -28.51 -40.85 -28.98
CA SER A 162 -27.38 -41.80 -28.75
C SER A 162 -26.41 -41.40 -27.62
N GLN A 163 -26.42 -42.23 -26.57
CA GLN A 163 -25.29 -42.81 -25.82
C GLN A 163 -24.38 -41.91 -24.94
N LEU A 164 -24.46 -42.04 -23.59
CA LEU A 164 -23.62 -42.90 -22.72
C LEU A 164 -22.14 -42.45 -22.75
N THR A 165 -21.51 -41.94 -21.69
CA THR A 165 -21.19 -42.51 -20.36
C THR A 165 -20.30 -41.41 -19.70
N ARG A 166 -20.26 -41.09 -18.40
CA ARG A 166 -19.76 -41.94 -17.30
C ARG A 166 -19.75 -41.11 -15.99
N ARG A 167 -20.23 -41.77 -14.94
CA ARG A 167 -20.21 -41.45 -13.50
C ARG A 167 -18.90 -40.84 -12.97
N LEU A 168 -19.05 -40.00 -11.95
CA LEU A 168 -18.43 -40.18 -10.63
C LEU A 168 -19.46 -39.83 -9.54
N SER A 169 -19.83 -40.83 -8.72
CA SER A 169 -20.67 -40.66 -7.53
C SER A 169 -19.82 -40.82 -6.28
N LEU A 170 -19.97 -39.96 -5.28
CA LEU A 170 -19.51 -40.23 -3.92
C LEU A 170 -20.34 -39.40 -2.92
N ALA A 171 -21.37 -40.04 -2.37
CA ALA A 171 -22.04 -39.78 -1.09
C ALA A 171 -23.03 -40.96 -0.92
N GLU A 172 -23.30 -41.59 0.21
CA GLU A 172 -22.94 -41.42 1.62
C GLU A 172 -23.51 -42.63 2.40
N HIS A 173 -23.14 -42.73 3.68
CA HIS A 173 -23.89 -43.33 4.80
C HIS A 173 -23.81 -44.83 5.16
N LEU A 174 -23.03 -45.08 6.23
CA LEU A 174 -23.42 -45.47 7.61
C LEU A 174 -24.39 -46.66 7.86
N HIS A 175 -23.84 -47.62 8.64
CA HIS A 175 -24.36 -48.34 9.83
C HIS A 175 -25.12 -49.69 9.78
N CYS A 176 -24.57 -50.64 10.58
CA CYS A 176 -25.14 -51.83 11.27
C CYS A 176 -25.78 -52.93 10.39
N ASN A 177 -25.53 -54.24 10.55
CA ASN A 177 -25.08 -55.10 11.66
C ASN A 177 -24.19 -56.23 11.09
#